data_AF-A0A352XRV0-F1
#
_entry.id   AF-A0A352XRV0-F1
#
_cell.length_a   1.000
_cell.length_b   1.000
_cell.length_c   1.000
_cell.angle_alpha   90.00
_cell.angle_beta   90.00
_cell.angle_gamma   90.00
#
_symmetry.space_group_name_H-M   'P 1'
#
loop_
_entity.id
_entity.type
_entity.pdbx_description
1 polymer ?
#
loop_
_entity_poly.entity_id
_entity_poly.type
_entity_poly.pdbx_seq_one_letter_code
_entity_poly.pdbx_strand_id
1 'polypeptide(L)'
;DKEHSSHLQPVTQILLDTSAIIDGRIADISQTGFVSGALLVPRFVLNELQHIADSADTMRRNRGRRGLEMLNRLQKDTTVPIEITDADVEDVAEVDGKLVKMA
;
A
#
# COMPACT_ATOMS: atom_id res chain seq x y z
N ASP A 1 -9.80 12.19 39.59
CA ASP A 1 -9.40 12.61 38.24
C ASP A 1 -9.28 11.41 37.31
N LYS A 2 -9.86 11.54 36.12
CA LYS A 2 -10.00 10.49 35.10
C LYS A 2 -8.72 10.39 34.27
N GLU A 3 -7.95 9.32 34.43
CA GLU A 3 -7.01 8.90 33.38
C GLU A 3 -7.79 8.08 32.35
N HIS A 4 -8.18 8.74 31.27
CA HIS A 4 -8.70 8.09 30.06
C HIS A 4 -7.54 7.38 29.37
N SER A 5 -7.25 6.13 29.77
CA SER A 5 -6.48 5.22 28.92
C SER A 5 -7.36 4.91 27.71
N SER A 6 -7.18 5.66 26.62
CA SER A 6 -7.77 5.30 25.34
C SER A 6 -7.18 3.96 24.93
N HIS A 7 -7.93 2.89 25.16
CA HIS A 7 -7.74 1.63 24.47
C HIS A 7 -7.85 1.92 22.97
N LEU A 8 -6.71 2.14 22.32
CA LEU A 8 -6.62 2.17 20.86
C LEU A 8 -7.09 0.80 20.41
N GLN A 9 -8.31 0.74 19.87
CA GLN A 9 -8.76 -0.47 19.20
C GLN A 9 -7.75 -0.78 18.10
N PRO A 10 -7.35 -2.05 17.91
CA PRO A 10 -6.44 -2.40 16.83
C PRO A 10 -7.08 -1.93 15.53
N VAL A 11 -6.44 -0.95 14.88
CA VAL A 11 -6.86 -0.50 13.56
C VAL A 11 -6.58 -1.68 12.65
N THR A 12 -7.63 -2.27 12.06
CA THR A 12 -7.46 -3.27 11.02
C THR A 12 -6.60 -2.65 9.92
N GLN A 13 -5.42 -3.21 9.65
CA GLN A 13 -4.55 -2.77 8.58
C GLN A 13 -4.76 -3.65 7.35
N ILE A 14 -4.76 -3.03 6.17
CA ILE A 14 -4.94 -3.71 4.90
C ILE A 14 -3.66 -3.50 4.10
N LEU A 15 -2.89 -4.57 3.99
CA LEU A 15 -1.63 -4.57 3.27
C LEU A 15 -1.88 -4.48 1.76
N LEU A 16 -1.24 -3.51 1.10
CA LEU A 16 -1.34 -3.34 -0.35
C LEU A 16 -0.10 -3.87 -1.06
N ASP A 17 -0.35 -4.65 -2.10
CA ASP A 17 0.65 -5.16 -3.05
C ASP A 17 0.78 -4.25 -4.28
N THR A 18 1.94 -4.30 -4.93
CA THR A 18 2.28 -3.69 -6.22
C THR A 18 1.20 -3.95 -7.26
N SER A 19 0.71 -5.20 -7.38
CA SER A 19 -0.27 -5.55 -8.42
C SER A 19 -1.63 -4.89 -8.19
N ALA A 20 -2.11 -4.83 -6.94
CA ALA A 20 -3.38 -4.20 -6.57
C ALA A 20 -3.33 -2.68 -6.78
N ILE A 21 -2.19 -2.06 -6.46
CA ILE A 21 -1.96 -0.63 -6.70
C ILE A 21 -1.94 -0.34 -8.20
N ILE A 22 -1.22 -1.14 -8.99
CA ILE A 22 -1.19 -0.98 -10.45
C ILE A 22 -2.57 -1.12 -11.05
N ASP A 23 -3.38 -2.10 -10.62
CA ASP A 23 -4.75 -2.31 -11.10
C ASP A 23 -5.65 -1.09 -10.83
N GLY A 24 -5.54 -0.49 -9.64
CA GLY A 24 -6.15 0.79 -9.29
C GLY A 24 -7.59 0.72 -8.77
N ARG A 25 -8.29 -0.43 -8.90
CA ARG A 25 -9.67 -0.57 -8.38
C ARG A 25 -9.75 -0.36 -6.86
N ILE A 26 -8.65 -0.59 -6.13
CA ILE A 26 -8.59 -0.34 -4.68
C ILE A 26 -8.91 1.12 -4.33
N ALA A 27 -8.56 2.07 -5.19
CA ALA A 27 -8.87 3.49 -4.98
C ALA A 27 -10.35 3.80 -5.12
N ASP A 28 -11.05 3.11 -6.02
CA ASP A 28 -12.49 3.28 -6.17
C ASP A 28 -13.23 2.56 -5.03
N ILE A 29 -12.80 1.34 -4.67
CA ILE A 29 -13.38 0.56 -3.58
C ILE A 29 -13.22 1.29 -2.24
N SER A 30 -12.06 1.91 -1.98
CA SER A 30 -11.83 2.63 -0.71
C SER A 30 -12.77 3.81 -0.50
N GLN A 31 -13.29 4.41 -1.57
CA GLN A 31 -14.27 5.51 -1.50
C GLN A 31 -15.70 5.03 -1.22
N THR A 32 -16.01 3.76 -1.49
CA THR A 32 -17.36 3.20 -1.29
C THR A 32 -17.68 2.89 0.18
N GLY A 33 -16.67 2.86 1.05
CA GLY A 33 -16.81 2.43 2.45
C GLY A 33 -16.81 0.90 2.65
N PHE A 34 -16.61 0.10 1.59
CA PHE A 34 -16.46 -1.36 1.71
C PHE A 34 -15.15 -1.79 2.38
N VAL A 35 -14.14 -0.93 2.35
CA VAL A 35 -12.83 -1.16 2.95
C VAL A 35 -12.78 -0.44 4.29
N SER A 36 -12.69 -1.20 5.38
CA SER A 36 -12.56 -0.66 6.74
C SER A 36 -11.17 -0.96 7.29
N GLY A 37 -10.30 0.04 7.34
CA GLY A 37 -8.94 -0.12 7.83
C GLY A 37 -7.94 0.81 7.16
N ALA A 38 -6.80 1.04 7.82
CA ALA A 38 -5.71 1.80 7.23
C ALA A 38 -5.07 0.99 6.09
N LEU A 39 -4.87 1.62 4.93
CA LEU A 39 -4.14 1.02 3.82
C LEU A 39 -2.65 1.11 4.11
N LEU A 40 -2.00 -0.04 4.31
CA LEU A 40 -0.59 -0.12 4.63
C LEU A 40 0.21 -0.43 3.36
N VAL A 41 1.16 0.45 3.03
CA VAL A 41 2.05 0.30 1.88
C VAL A 41 3.49 0.18 2.38
N PRO A 42 4.10 -1.01 2.36
CA PRO A 42 5.50 -1.16 2.74
C PRO A 42 6.42 -0.43 1.75
N ARG A 43 7.56 0.08 2.24
CA ARG A 43 8.52 0.80 1.39
C ARG A 43 9.05 -0.06 0.25
N PHE A 44 9.19 -1.37 0.43
CA PHE A 44 9.63 -2.26 -0.65
C PHE A 44 8.62 -2.35 -1.81
N VAL A 45 7.32 -2.19 -1.57
CA VAL A 45 6.28 -2.11 -2.61
C VAL A 45 6.44 -0.83 -3.43
N LEU A 46 6.67 0.30 -2.74
CA LEU A 46 6.95 1.58 -3.41
C LEU A 46 8.23 1.49 -4.26
N ASN A 47 9.28 0.87 -3.73
CA ASN A 47 10.54 0.68 -4.46
C ASN A 47 10.36 -0.21 -5.70
N GLU A 48 9.54 -1.26 -5.60
CA GLU A 48 9.22 -2.10 -6.74
C GLU A 48 8.45 -1.33 -7.82
N LEU A 49 7.45 -0.51 -7.43
CA LEU A 49 6.74 0.37 -8.37
C LEU A 49 7.68 1.32 -9.11
N GLN A 50 8.63 1.93 -8.39
CA GLN A 50 9.66 2.79 -8.98
C GLN A 50 10.56 2.00 -9.94
N HIS A 51 11.03 0.83 -9.53
CA HIS A 51 11.86 -0.03 -10.38
C HIS A 51 11.14 -0.45 -11.67
N ILE A 52 9.84 -0.80 -11.58
CA ILE A 52 9.00 -1.08 -12.74
C ILE A 52 8.85 0.17 -13.61
N ALA A 53 8.68 1.36 -13.01
CA ALA A 53 8.53 2.63 -13.71
C ALA A 53 9.81 3.10 -14.43
N ASP A 54 10.98 2.58 -14.05
CA ASP A 54 12.27 2.87 -14.69
C ASP A 54 12.70 1.78 -15.69
N SER A 55 11.86 0.76 -15.90
CA SER A 55 12.11 -0.32 -16.85
C SER A 55 12.39 0.18 -18.28
N ALA A 56 13.33 -0.48 -18.96
CA ALA A 56 13.58 -0.28 -20.39
C ALA A 56 12.41 -0.76 -21.26
N ASP A 57 11.69 -1.79 -20.79
CA ASP A 57 10.45 -2.25 -21.42
C ASP A 57 9.34 -1.22 -21.22
N THR A 58 8.80 -0.70 -22.34
CA THR A 58 7.77 0.35 -22.35
C THR A 58 6.49 -0.08 -21.65
N MET A 59 6.06 -1.33 -21.78
CA MET A 59 4.83 -1.81 -21.16
C MET A 59 4.98 -1.87 -19.65
N ARG A 60 6.10 -2.41 -19.15
CA ARG A 60 6.44 -2.41 -17.72
C ARG A 60 6.51 -0.97 -17.19
N ARG A 61 7.26 -0.09 -17.86
CA ARG A 61 7.38 1.32 -17.49
C ARG A 61 6.04 2.03 -17.34
N ASN A 62 5.15 1.85 -18.32
CA ASN A 62 3.81 2.45 -18.28
C ASN A 62 2.99 1.92 -17.10
N ARG A 63 3.09 0.62 -16.79
CA ARG A 63 2.44 0.03 -15.62
C ARG A 63 2.97 0.58 -14.30
N GLY A 64 4.29 0.72 -14.16
CA GLY A 64 4.91 1.28 -12.94
C GLY A 64 4.49 2.73 -12.71
N ARG A 65 4.54 3.56 -13.76
CA ARG A 65 4.05 4.95 -13.70
C ARG A 65 2.58 5.03 -13.31
N ARG A 66 1.73 4.18 -13.90
CA ARG A 66 0.32 4.08 -13.51
C ARG A 66 0.17 3.73 -12.03
N GLY A 67 0.94 2.77 -11.52
CA GLY A 67 0.90 2.41 -10.10
C GLY A 67 1.29 3.58 -9.17
N LEU A 68 2.33 4.34 -9.52
CA LEU A 68 2.71 5.55 -8.78
C LEU A 68 1.63 6.65 -8.84
N GLU A 69 0.97 6.82 -9.98
CA GLU A 69 -0.19 7.70 -10.12
C GLU A 69 -1.37 7.26 -9.24
N MET A 70 -1.66 5.95 -9.19
CA MET A 70 -2.71 5.40 -8.32
C MET A 70 -2.38 5.55 -6.84
N LEU A 71 -1.11 5.38 -6.44
CA LEU A 71 -0.69 5.64 -5.06
C LEU A 71 -0.88 7.11 -4.68
N ASN A 72 -0.52 8.04 -5.57
CA ASN A 72 -0.77 9.46 -5.37
C ASN A 72 -2.27 9.80 -5.29
N ARG A 73 -3.10 9.13 -6.11
CA ARG A 73 -4.57 9.27 -6.07
C ARG A 73 -5.12 8.76 -4.74
N LEU A 74 -4.68 7.58 -4.30
CA LEU A 74 -5.04 7.03 -2.99
C LEU A 74 -4.73 8.06 -1.90
N GLN A 75 -3.49 8.55 -1.79
CA GLN A 75 -3.11 9.53 -0.76
C GLN A 75 -3.99 10.80 -0.71
N LYS A 76 -4.61 11.20 -1.82
CA LYS A 76 -5.44 12.41 -1.90
C LYS A 76 -6.93 12.14 -1.73
N ASP A 77 -7.40 11.01 -2.25
CA ASP A 77 -8.82 10.78 -2.51
C ASP A 77 -9.43 9.66 -1.64
N THR A 78 -8.62 8.88 -0.90
CA THR A 78 -9.17 7.84 -0.02
C THR A 78 -9.75 8.40 1.27
N THR A 79 -10.91 7.87 1.66
CA THR A 79 -11.55 8.17 2.95
C THR A 79 -10.89 7.42 4.12
N VAL A 80 -10.23 6.30 3.83
CA VAL A 80 -9.41 5.57 4.82
C VAL A 80 -7.97 6.10 4.84
N PRO A 81 -7.29 6.13 6.00
CA PRO A 81 -5.90 6.56 6.07
C PRO A 81 -4.99 5.62 5.27
N ILE A 82 -3.94 6.19 4.69
CA ILE A 82 -2.87 5.43 4.05
C ILE A 82 -1.56 5.67 4.82
N GLU A 83 -0.87 4.58 5.13
CA GLU A 83 0.37 4.59 5.89
C GLU A 83 1.47 3.94 5.05
N ILE A 84 2.57 4.66 4.84
CA ILE A 84 3.78 4.06 4.27
C ILE A 84 4.68 3.64 5.41
N THR A 85 4.93 2.34 5.52
CA THR A 85 5.75 1.77 6.61
C THR A 85 7.14 1.39 6.11
N ASP A 86 8.13 1.58 6.97
CA ASP A 86 9.50 1.08 6.79
C ASP A 86 9.67 -0.36 7.32
N ALA A 87 8.57 -1.00 7.74
CA ALA A 87 8.58 -2.41 8.08
C ALA A 87 9.09 -3.24 6.89
N ASP A 88 10.15 -3.98 7.16
CA ASP A 88 10.77 -4.89 6.20
C ASP A 88 10.96 -6.26 6.86
N VAL A 89 11.06 -7.30 6.05
CA VAL A 89 11.28 -8.66 6.51
C VAL A 89 12.69 -9.09 6.13
N GLU A 90 13.53 -9.20 7.15
CA GLU A 90 14.90 -9.68 7.01
C GLU A 90 14.92 -11.10 6.41
N ASP A 91 16.00 -11.41 5.70
CA ASP A 91 16.25 -12.69 5.03
C ASP A 91 15.25 -13.10 3.94
N VAL A 92 14.43 -12.16 3.44
CA VAL A 92 13.58 -12.37 2.27
C VAL A 92 13.88 -11.31 1.23
N ALA A 93 14.31 -11.71 0.04
CA ALA A 93 14.60 -10.76 -1.03
C ALA A 93 13.35 -10.38 -1.83
N GLU A 94 12.47 -11.34 -2.06
CA GLU A 94 11.30 -11.19 -2.94
C GLU A 94 10.15 -10.49 -2.23
N VAL A 95 9.51 -9.54 -2.93
CA VAL A 95 8.38 -8.73 -2.42
C VAL A 95 7.25 -9.63 -1.93
N ASP A 96 6.86 -10.64 -2.72
CA ASP A 96 5.80 -11.58 -2.38
C ASP A 96 6.06 -12.29 -1.04
N GLY A 97 7.30 -12.76 -0.83
CA GLY A 97 7.69 -13.42 0.40
C GLY A 97 7.64 -12.50 1.62
N LYS A 98 7.98 -11.22 1.44
CA LYS A 98 7.87 -10.20 2.51
C LYS A 98 6.41 -9.94 2.86
N LEU A 99 5.55 -9.77 1.86
CA LEU A 99 4.12 -9.54 2.06
C LEU A 99 3.45 -10.70 2.83
N VAL A 100 3.77 -11.95 2.48
CA VAL A 100 3.21 -13.13 3.18
C VAL A 100 3.62 -13.17 4.65
N LYS A 101 4.84 -12.77 4.99
CA LYS A 101 5.31 -12.75 6.39
C LYS A 101 4.76 -11.57 7.20
N MET A 102 4.23 -10.54 6.54
CA MET A 102 3.64 -9.35 7.19
C MET A 102 2.13 -9.48 7.46
N ALA A 103 1.47 -10.50 6.89
CA ALA A 103 0.04 -10.76 7.02
C ALA A 103 -0.25 -11.84 8.08
#